data_AF-A0A5C8B812-F1
#
_entry.id   AF-A0A5C8B812-F1
#
_cell.length_a   1.000
_cell.length_b   1.000
_cell.length_c   1.000
_cell.angle_alpha   90.00
_cell.angle_beta   90.00
_cell.angle_gamma   90.00
#
_symmetry.space_group_name_H-M   'P 1'
#
loop_
_entity.id
_entity.type
_entity.pdbx_description
1 polymer ?
#
loop_
_entity_poly.entity_id
_entity_poly.type
_entity_poly.pdbx_seq_one_letter_code
_entity_poly.pdbx_strand_id
1 'polypeptide(L)'
;LELANQFHTVMLSDVPHMPVRLASEARRFTWLVDVLYDRRVKLVMSAAVPPEELYTEGPMSHEFPRTVSRLNEMQSKEYLSEERRLVDTSLT
;
A
#
# COMPACT_ATOMS: atom_id res chain seq x y z
N LEU A 1 10.83 -7.58 -3.39
CA LEU A 1 10.26 -8.10 -2.12
C LEU A 1 11.22 -7.95 -0.92
N GLU A 2 12.40 -7.32 -1.07
CA GLU A 2 13.39 -7.10 -0.01
C GLU A 2 13.10 -5.92 0.93
N LEU A 3 12.54 -4.81 0.41
CA LEU A 3 12.28 -3.60 1.21
C LEU A 3 11.40 -3.85 2.43
N ALA A 4 10.39 -4.72 2.30
CA ALA A 4 9.50 -5.06 3.42
C ALA A 4 10.11 -6.06 4.42
N ASN A 5 11.24 -6.72 4.07
CA ASN A 5 12.01 -7.52 5.02
C ASN A 5 13.02 -6.66 5.80
N GLN A 6 13.50 -5.56 5.22
CA GLN A 6 14.56 -4.73 5.80
C GLN A 6 14.02 -3.53 6.60
N PHE A 7 12.83 -3.01 6.27
CA PHE A 7 12.31 -1.78 6.88
C PHE A 7 11.02 -2.00 7.66
N HIS A 8 11.05 -1.59 8.94
CA HIS A 8 9.92 -1.67 9.88
C HIS A 8 8.77 -0.71 9.54
N THR A 9 9.09 0.36 8.82
CA THR A 9 8.17 1.42 8.42
C THR A 9 8.63 1.95 7.08
N VAL A 10 7.70 2.10 6.14
CA VAL A 10 7.95 2.70 4.83
C VAL A 10 7.28 4.05 4.80
N MET A 11 8.03 5.07 4.37
CA MET A 11 7.49 6.42 4.15
C MET A 11 7.42 6.68 2.66
N LEU A 12 6.23 7.00 2.15
CA LEU A 12 5.99 7.31 0.75
C LEU A 12 5.45 8.75 0.63
N SER A 13 6.24 9.65 0.07
CA SER A 13 5.87 11.06 -0.06
C SER A 13 5.39 11.37 -1.49
N ASP A 14 4.58 12.42 -1.61
CA ASP A 14 4.14 12.99 -2.89
C ASP A 14 3.47 11.99 -3.85
N VAL A 15 2.58 11.13 -3.33
CA VAL A 15 1.78 10.24 -4.19
C VAL A 15 0.79 11.09 -4.99
N PRO A 16 0.92 11.18 -6.33
CA PRO A 16 0.02 11.99 -7.14
C PRO A 16 -1.33 11.28 -7.31
N HIS A 17 -2.35 12.05 -7.68
CA HIS A 17 -3.53 11.46 -8.34
C HIS A 17 -3.06 10.70 -9.60
N MET A 18 -3.53 9.45 -9.75
CA MET A 18 -3.21 8.55 -10.83
C MET A 18 -4.37 8.49 -11.82
N PRO A 19 -4.39 9.33 -12.88
CA PRO A 19 -5.35 9.19 -13.97
C PRO A 19 -5.02 7.95 -14.83
N VAL A 20 -5.91 7.58 -15.75
CA VAL A 20 -5.78 6.38 -16.62
C VAL A 20 -4.39 6.23 -17.29
N ARG A 21 -3.74 7.33 -17.67
CA ARG A 21 -2.37 7.32 -18.25
C ARG A 21 -1.31 6.77 -17.31
N LEU A 22 -1.56 6.78 -16.00
CA LEU A 22 -0.72 6.24 -14.93
C LEU A 22 -1.22 4.86 -14.45
N ALA A 23 -1.93 4.10 -15.29
CA ALA A 23 -2.45 2.78 -14.91
C ALA A 23 -1.34 1.78 -14.47
N SER A 24 -0.13 1.92 -15.01
CA SER A 24 1.01 1.09 -14.62
C SER A 24 1.55 1.45 -13.24
N GLU A 25 1.55 2.72 -12.88
CA GLU A 25 1.88 3.26 -11.55
C GLU A 25 0.81 2.83 -10.54
N ALA A 26 -0.48 2.97 -10.88
CA ALA A 26 -1.59 2.53 -10.04
C ALA A 26 -1.48 1.04 -9.72
N ARG A 27 -1.16 0.21 -10.72
CA ARG A 27 -0.93 -1.23 -10.51
C ARG A 27 0.25 -1.51 -9.59
N ARG A 28 1.37 -0.80 -9.77
CA ARG A 28 2.55 -0.93 -8.89
C ARG A 28 2.26 -0.47 -7.47
N PHE A 29 1.47 0.59 -7.32
CA PHE A 29 1.04 1.10 -6.02
C PHE A 29 0.15 0.09 -5.30
N THR A 30 -0.85 -0.47 -5.97
CA THR A 30 -1.68 -1.55 -5.40
C THR A 30 -0.83 -2.72 -4.93
N TRP A 31 0.11 -3.19 -5.76
CA TRP A 31 1.00 -4.29 -5.38
C TRP A 31 1.89 -3.94 -4.18
N LEU A 32 2.40 -2.71 -4.11
CA LEU A 32 3.16 -2.24 -2.96
C LEU A 32 2.33 -2.27 -1.68
N VAL A 33 1.11 -1.72 -1.72
CA VAL A 33 0.19 -1.71 -0.57
C VAL A 33 -0.14 -3.14 -0.13
N ASP A 34 -0.44 -4.03 -1.07
CA ASP A 34 -0.73 -5.44 -0.74
C ASP A 34 0.46 -6.11 -0.03
N VAL A 35 1.68 -5.93 -0.53
CA VAL A 35 2.88 -6.50 0.09
C VAL A 35 3.15 -5.93 1.48
N LEU A 36 2.97 -4.61 1.66
CA LEU A 36 3.15 -3.98 2.97
C LEU A 36 2.06 -4.43 3.96
N TYR A 37 0.83 -4.55 3.46
CA TYR A 37 -0.32 -5.00 4.23
C TYR A 37 -0.12 -6.42 4.75
N ASP A 38 0.21 -7.37 3.85
CA ASP A 38 0.39 -8.79 4.18
C ASP A 38 1.52 -9.02 5.19
N ARG A 39 2.54 -8.15 5.16
CA ARG A 39 3.71 -8.22 6.04
C ARG A 39 3.59 -7.40 7.33
N ARG A 40 2.46 -6.71 7.53
CA ARG A 40 2.25 -5.81 8.67
C ARG A 40 3.34 -4.73 8.77
N VAL A 41 3.75 -4.19 7.63
CA VAL A 41 4.69 -3.07 7.58
C VAL A 41 3.91 -1.77 7.76
N LYS A 42 4.38 -0.92 8.68
CA LYS A 42 3.75 0.38 8.91
C LYS A 42 4.02 1.28 7.71
N LEU A 43 2.96 1.82 7.10
CA LEU A 43 3.06 2.75 5.98
C LEU A 43 2.67 4.14 6.47
N VAL A 44 3.55 5.11 6.26
CA VAL A 44 3.23 6.53 6.35
C VAL A 44 3.26 7.09 4.95
N MET A 45 2.15 7.66 4.47
CA MET A 45 2.11 8.22 3.13
C MET A 45 1.53 9.63 3.08
N SER A 46 2.04 10.42 2.15
CA SER A 46 1.46 11.70 1.74
C SER A 46 0.97 11.58 0.30
N ALA A 47 -0.26 12.00 0.05
CA ALA A 47 -0.89 11.96 -1.26
C ALA A 47 -1.51 13.32 -1.60
N ALA A 48 -1.53 13.63 -2.90
CA ALA A 48 -2.15 14.85 -3.42
C ALA A 48 -3.68 14.88 -3.24
N VAL A 49 -4.30 13.70 -3.11
CA VAL A 49 -5.75 13.51 -2.96
C VAL A 49 -6.02 12.40 -1.92
N PRO A 50 -7.24 12.32 -1.36
CA PRO A 50 -7.64 11.19 -0.51
C PRO A 50 -7.44 9.83 -1.20
N PRO A 51 -7.22 8.73 -0.45
CA PRO A 51 -7.02 7.40 -1.02
C PRO A 51 -8.10 6.96 -2.01
N GLU A 52 -9.37 7.29 -1.73
CA GLU A 52 -10.53 7.00 -2.57
C GLU A 52 -10.45 7.65 -3.95
N GLU A 53 -9.74 8.78 -4.04
CA GLU A 53 -9.60 9.58 -5.25
C GLU A 53 -8.27 9.34 -5.98
N LEU A 54 -7.36 8.52 -5.42
CA LEU A 54 -6.05 8.26 -6.04
C LEU A 54 -6.17 7.62 -7.42
N TYR A 55 -7.15 6.76 -7.64
CA TYR A 55 -7.35 6.08 -8.92
C TYR A 55 -8.83 5.71 -9.13
N THR A 56 -9.56 6.56 -9.84
CA THR A 56 -11.02 6.42 -10.05
C THR A 56 -11.39 5.82 -11.41
N GLU A 57 -10.50 5.91 -12.41
CA GLU A 57 -10.76 5.52 -13.79
C GLU A 57 -9.63 4.65 -14.36
N GLY A 58 -9.99 3.66 -15.18
CA GLY A 58 -9.04 2.82 -15.93
C GLY A 58 -9.22 1.32 -15.67
N PRO A 59 -8.35 0.45 -16.25
CA PRO A 59 -8.57 -1.00 -16.31
C PRO A 59 -8.73 -1.71 -14.96
N MET A 60 -8.21 -1.11 -13.88
CA MET A 60 -8.19 -1.68 -12.52
C MET A 60 -8.98 -0.85 -11.49
N SER A 61 -9.75 0.16 -11.93
CA SER A 61 -10.38 1.10 -10.99
C SER A 61 -11.44 0.42 -10.12
N HIS A 62 -12.03 -0.67 -10.60
CA HIS A 62 -12.97 -1.49 -9.85
C HIS A 62 -12.32 -2.32 -8.73
N GLU A 63 -11.01 -2.61 -8.82
CA GLU A 63 -10.27 -3.33 -7.76
C GLU A 63 -9.61 -2.38 -6.76
N PHE A 64 -9.39 -1.13 -7.15
CA PHE A 64 -8.72 -0.13 -6.34
C PHE A 64 -9.39 0.17 -4.98
N PRO A 65 -10.74 0.13 -4.84
CA PRO A 65 -11.39 0.23 -3.52
C PRO A 65 -10.88 -0.78 -2.50
N ARG A 66 -10.42 -1.97 -2.93
CA ARG A 66 -9.79 -2.96 -2.04
C ARG A 66 -8.46 -2.47 -1.50
N THR A 67 -7.67 -1.77 -2.32
CA THR A 67 -6.43 -1.10 -1.89
C THR A 67 -6.74 0.00 -0.88
N VAL A 68 -7.79 0.79 -1.12
CA VAL A 68 -8.23 1.86 -0.22
C VAL A 68 -8.66 1.32 1.15
N SER A 69 -9.47 0.25 1.17
CA SER A 69 -9.86 -0.40 2.43
C SER A 69 -8.64 -0.85 3.24
N ARG A 70 -7.62 -1.43 2.59
CA ARG A 70 -6.37 -1.81 3.26
C ARG A 70 -5.62 -0.60 3.80
N LEU A 71 -5.50 0.48 3.03
CA LEU A 71 -4.88 1.72 3.50
C LEU A 71 -5.59 2.30 4.73
N ASN A 72 -6.92 2.22 4.77
CA ASN A 72 -7.72 2.67 5.91
C ASN A 72 -7.53 1.75 7.12
N GLU A 73 -7.47 0.44 6.91
CA GLU A 73 -7.19 -0.53 7.97
C GLU A 73 -5.77 -0.35 8.55
N MET A 74 -4.77 -0.07 7.70
CA MET A 74 -3.39 0.20 8.12
C MET A 74 -3.25 1.45 9.00
N GLN A 75 -4.23 2.36 8.97
CA GLN A 75 -4.29 3.54 9.84
C GLN A 75 -4.94 3.24 11.20
N SER A 76 -5.60 2.09 11.36
CA SER A 76 -6.28 1.74 12.60
C SER A 76 -5.30 1.49 13.74
N LYS A 77 -5.72 1.80 14.97
CA LYS A 77 -4.92 1.51 16.18
C LYS A 77 -4.64 0.02 16.34
N GLU A 78 -5.60 -0.81 15.94
CA GLU A 78 -5.48 -2.28 15.97
C GLU A 78 -4.31 -2.72 15.09
N TYR A 79 -4.31 -2.33 13.80
CA TYR A 79 -3.23 -2.65 12.88
C TYR A 79 -1.87 -2.10 13.34
N LEU A 80 -1.83 -0.86 13.86
CA LEU A 80 -0.60 -0.25 14.35
C LEU A 80 -0.04 -0.91 15.62
N SER A 81 -0.90 -1.60 16.38
CA SER A 81 -0.55 -2.36 17.58
C SER A 81 -0.13 -3.81 17.30
N GLU A 82 -0.41 -4.33 16.10
CA GLU A 82 -0.03 -5.69 15.73
C GLU A 82 1.50 -5.84 15.62
N GLU A 83 2.01 -6.99 16.09
CA GLU A 83 3.40 -7.37 15.90
C GLU A 83 3.68 -7.74 14.44
N ARG A 84 4.87 -7.37 13.96
CA ARG A 84 5.30 -7.62 12.58
C ARG A 84 5.26 -9.11 12.28
N ARG A 85 4.69 -9.48 11.13
CA ARG A 85 4.71 -10.86 10.66
C ARG A 85 6.05 -11.10 9.98
N LEU A 86 7.05 -11.54 10.75
CA LEU A 86 8.34 -11.98 10.20
C LEU A 86 8.09 -13.26 9.40
N VAL A 87 8.14 -13.17 8.08
CA VAL A 87 8.20 -14.35 7.22
C VAL A 87 9.66 -14.77 7.17
N ASP A 88 9.97 -15.89 7.81
CA ASP A 88 11.30 -16.46 7.78
C ASP A 88 11.60 -16.98 6.37
N THR A 89 12.32 -16.18 5.58
CA THR A 89 12.75 -16.54 4.23
C THR A 89 14.06 -17.33 4.21
N SER A 90 14.52 -17.89 5.34
CA SER A 90 15.73 -18.72 5.40
C SER A 90 15.59 -20.12 4.79
N LEU A 91 14.42 -20.45 4.21
CA LEU A 91 14.10 -21.76 3.63
C LEU A 91 14.11 -21.80 2.09
N THR A 92 14.90 -20.96 1.41
CA THR A 92 15.18 -21.11 -0.03
C THR A 92 16.64 -20.79 -0.32
#